data_AF-A0A2C6AVN2-F1
#
_entry.id   AF-A0A2C6AVN2-F1
#
_cell.length_a   1.000
_cell.length_b   1.000
_cell.length_c   1.000
_cell.angle_alpha   90.00
_cell.angle_beta   90.00
_cell.angle_gamma   90.00
#
_symmetry.space_group_name_H-M   'P 1'
#
loop_
_entity.id
_entity.type
_entity.pdbx_description
1 polymer ?
#
loop_
_entity_poly.entity_id
_entity_poly.type
_entity_poly.pdbx_seq_one_letter_code
_entity_poly.pdbx_strand_id
1 'polypeptide(L)'
;MKKLFKILFYLIIIFIILMIATYLFMKTPAFGALPSGKSLEKVKASKNYVDGEFKNKESTELLTDTKKTPIKRLLEFAFEKDPEGTVPDFDLPSIKTDLKNLDPSEDVMVWFGHSSLFIQISGKKVLVDPVFSKYASPVPFTNKAFKGTNVYDVDDLPEIDILLITHDHYDHLDYPTIKKLKNKVAKIIVPLGVDAHLLRWGYDKDKITTVDWDDEVVIDDNLKIYALEARHFSGRSFFNRNQSLWVSYLIEEKINNKNYKLFLSGDGGYSGRFKEFKERFGKIDFAAMESGQYNKEWSLIHSKPEDVLMASQDMEVENLLPIHNSKFKLSNHTWDDPLKRLDELTKNTNIKLLTPIIGEKIYLHKENSFSKWWENIENK
;
A
#
# COMPACT_ATOMS: atom_id res chain seq x y z
N MET A 1 -22.28 -30.23 -39.38
CA MET A 1 -22.85 -28.86 -39.24
C MET A 1 -23.77 -28.71 -38.03
N LYS A 2 -24.88 -29.45 -37.87
CA LYS A 2 -25.81 -29.29 -36.72
C LYS A 2 -25.19 -29.50 -35.32
N LYS A 3 -24.27 -30.48 -35.16
CA LYS A 3 -23.54 -30.71 -33.89
C LYS A 3 -22.61 -29.55 -33.51
N LEU A 4 -21.87 -29.00 -34.49
CA LEU A 4 -20.97 -27.87 -34.27
C LEU A 4 -21.74 -26.60 -33.89
N PHE A 5 -22.89 -26.35 -34.54
CA PHE A 5 -23.78 -25.24 -34.19
C PHE A 5 -24.33 -25.38 -32.76
N LYS A 6 -24.71 -26.59 -32.35
CA LYS A 6 -25.18 -26.86 -30.99
C LYS A 6 -24.08 -26.66 -29.94
N ILE A 7 -22.84 -27.08 -30.23
CA ILE A 7 -21.67 -26.83 -29.36
C ILE A 7 -21.40 -25.33 -29.23
N LEU A 8 -21.34 -24.61 -30.35
CA LEU A 8 -21.11 -23.17 -30.35
C LEU A 8 -22.21 -22.43 -29.59
N PHE A 9 -23.47 -22.82 -29.77
CA PHE A 9 -24.61 -22.29 -29.02
C PHE A 9 -24.44 -22.46 -27.49
N TYR A 10 -24.05 -23.66 -27.03
CA TYR A 10 -23.77 -23.87 -25.60
C TYR A 10 -22.55 -23.09 -25.10
N LEU A 11 -21.48 -22.98 -25.89
CA LEU A 11 -20.32 -22.17 -25.53
C LEU A 11 -20.69 -20.69 -25.38
N ILE A 12 -21.53 -20.15 -26.27
CA ILE A 12 -22.05 -18.78 -26.18
C ILE A 12 -22.90 -18.62 -24.91
N ILE A 13 -23.78 -19.57 -24.60
CA ILE A 13 -24.58 -19.53 -23.37
C ILE A 13 -23.67 -19.51 -22.14
N ILE A 14 -22.68 -20.40 -22.07
CA ILE A 14 -21.72 -20.46 -20.95
C ILE A 14 -20.98 -19.13 -20.83
N PHE A 15 -20.52 -18.57 -21.95
CA PHE A 15 -19.84 -17.27 -21.97
C PHE A 15 -20.74 -16.15 -21.44
N ILE A 16 -22.01 -16.07 -21.87
CA ILE A 16 -22.97 -15.08 -21.37
C ILE A 16 -23.21 -15.26 -19.86
N ILE A 17 -23.39 -16.50 -19.40
CA ILE A 17 -23.56 -16.79 -17.96
C ILE A 17 -22.33 -16.33 -17.17
N LEU A 18 -21.12 -16.60 -17.66
CA LEU A 18 -19.88 -16.15 -17.02
C LEU A 18 -19.76 -14.63 -17.00
N MET A 19 -20.15 -13.94 -18.07
CA MET A 19 -20.17 -12.47 -18.10
C MET A 19 -21.16 -11.90 -17.07
N ILE A 20 -22.37 -12.44 -17.00
CA ILE A 20 -23.38 -12.00 -16.02
C ILE A 20 -22.91 -12.29 -14.60
N ALA A 21 -22.39 -13.48 -14.33
CA ALA A 21 -21.85 -13.85 -13.02
C ALA A 21 -20.70 -12.93 -12.61
N THR A 22 -19.78 -12.62 -13.53
CA THR A 22 -18.67 -11.69 -13.29
C THR A 22 -19.18 -10.27 -13.02
N TYR A 23 -20.17 -9.80 -13.78
CA TYR A 23 -20.81 -8.50 -13.56
C TYR A 23 -21.44 -8.41 -12.17
N LEU A 24 -22.24 -9.42 -11.77
CA LEU A 24 -22.87 -9.47 -10.45
C LEU A 24 -21.83 -9.58 -9.33
N PHE A 25 -20.76 -10.36 -9.53
CA PHE A 25 -19.65 -10.45 -8.59
C PHE A 25 -18.96 -9.09 -8.38
N MET A 26 -18.73 -8.33 -9.45
CA MET A 26 -18.20 -6.96 -9.37
C MET A 26 -19.15 -5.96 -8.70
N LYS A 27 -20.44 -6.31 -8.52
CA LYS A 27 -21.39 -5.52 -7.73
C LYS A 27 -21.30 -5.80 -6.22
N THR A 28 -20.52 -6.78 -5.78
CA THR A 28 -20.30 -7.00 -4.34
C THR A 28 -19.63 -5.78 -3.68
N PRO A 29 -19.78 -5.60 -2.35
CA PRO A 29 -19.21 -4.44 -1.66
C PRO A 29 -17.69 -4.29 -1.77
N ALA A 30 -16.94 -5.39 -1.92
CA ALA A 30 -15.48 -5.38 -1.97
C ALA A 30 -14.90 -4.54 -3.13
N PHE A 31 -15.66 -4.39 -4.22
CA PHE A 31 -15.28 -3.59 -5.40
C PHE A 31 -15.46 -2.08 -5.21
N GLY A 32 -16.04 -1.63 -4.08
CA GLY A 32 -16.20 -0.19 -3.79
C GLY A 32 -17.18 0.52 -4.73
N ALA A 33 -17.24 1.85 -4.71
CA ALA A 33 -18.03 2.68 -5.62
C ALA A 33 -17.15 3.62 -6.45
N LEU A 34 -17.66 4.06 -7.60
CA LEU A 34 -17.08 5.21 -8.30
C LEU A 34 -17.49 6.52 -7.65
N PRO A 35 -16.65 7.57 -7.75
CA PRO A 35 -17.03 8.92 -7.35
C PRO A 35 -18.34 9.34 -8.01
N SER A 36 -19.23 9.95 -7.23
CA SER A 36 -20.51 10.49 -7.71
C SER A 36 -20.90 11.71 -6.90
N GLY A 37 -21.80 12.55 -7.45
CA GLY A 37 -22.23 13.80 -6.80
C GLY A 37 -21.04 14.67 -6.40
N LYS A 38 -21.02 15.14 -5.15
CA LYS A 38 -19.96 16.01 -4.59
C LYS A 38 -18.55 15.39 -4.64
N SER A 39 -18.43 14.07 -4.49
CA SER A 39 -17.14 13.38 -4.60
C SER A 39 -16.59 13.50 -6.03
N LEU A 40 -17.45 13.29 -7.03
CA LEU A 40 -17.08 13.45 -8.44
C LEU A 40 -16.79 14.91 -8.82
N GLU A 41 -17.51 15.87 -8.24
CA GLU A 41 -17.22 17.29 -8.43
C GLU A 41 -15.81 17.65 -7.97
N LYS A 42 -15.40 17.17 -6.78
CA LYS A 42 -14.03 17.35 -6.28
C LYS A 42 -12.99 16.67 -7.17
N VAL A 43 -13.24 15.43 -7.61
CA VAL A 43 -12.37 14.71 -8.54
C VAL A 43 -12.16 15.50 -9.83
N LYS A 44 -13.25 15.98 -10.45
CA LYS A 44 -13.19 16.76 -11.70
C LYS A 44 -12.55 18.15 -11.55
N ALA A 45 -12.49 18.68 -10.33
CA ALA A 45 -11.84 19.95 -10.04
C ALA A 45 -10.30 19.81 -9.91
N SER A 46 -9.79 18.58 -9.74
CA SER A 46 -8.35 18.33 -9.71
C SER A 46 -7.69 18.62 -11.05
N LYS A 47 -6.55 19.32 -11.01
CA LYS A 47 -5.68 19.50 -12.18
C LYS A 47 -5.06 18.18 -12.68
N ASN A 48 -5.03 17.16 -11.83
CA ASN A 48 -4.43 15.85 -12.11
C ASN A 48 -5.45 14.87 -12.74
N TYR A 49 -6.75 15.23 -12.77
CA TYR A 49 -7.80 14.44 -13.42
C TYR A 49 -8.06 14.96 -14.84
N VAL A 50 -7.50 14.28 -15.84
CA VAL A 50 -7.48 14.72 -17.24
C VAL A 50 -8.06 13.63 -18.13
N ASP A 51 -8.94 14.00 -19.06
CA ASP A 51 -9.62 13.08 -20.00
C ASP A 51 -10.41 11.94 -19.33
N GLY A 52 -10.92 12.18 -18.11
CA GLY A 52 -11.74 11.20 -17.39
C GLY A 52 -10.95 10.21 -16.53
N GLU A 53 -9.66 10.47 -16.28
CA GLU A 53 -8.84 9.67 -15.37
C GLU A 53 -7.76 10.52 -14.68
N PHE A 54 -7.28 10.08 -13.51
CA PHE A 54 -6.07 10.63 -12.91
C PHE A 54 -4.82 10.21 -13.70
N LYS A 55 -3.87 11.14 -13.86
CA LYS A 55 -2.60 10.90 -14.57
C LYS A 55 -1.40 11.22 -13.67
N ASN A 56 -0.36 10.38 -13.75
CA ASN A 56 0.97 10.69 -13.19
C ASN A 56 1.53 11.96 -13.84
N LYS A 57 2.31 12.78 -13.10
CA LYS A 57 2.95 13.96 -13.70
C LYS A 57 4.01 13.53 -14.72
N GLU A 58 4.78 12.50 -14.39
CA GLU A 58 5.65 11.83 -15.36
C GLU A 58 4.88 10.80 -16.18
N SER A 59 5.13 10.78 -17.50
CA SER A 59 4.58 9.73 -18.38
C SER A 59 4.94 8.35 -17.84
N THR A 60 3.94 7.49 -17.67
CA THR A 60 4.08 6.23 -16.97
C THR A 60 3.41 5.11 -17.76
N GLU A 61 4.25 4.27 -18.37
CA GLU A 61 3.80 3.02 -18.99
C GLU A 61 3.64 1.95 -17.91
N LEU A 62 2.42 1.43 -17.78
CA LEU A 62 2.09 0.48 -16.72
C LEU A 62 2.58 -0.94 -17.04
N LEU A 63 2.80 -1.22 -18.33
CA LEU A 63 3.52 -2.40 -18.80
C LEU A 63 4.77 -1.97 -19.56
N THR A 64 5.93 -2.12 -18.90
CA THR A 64 7.23 -1.66 -19.38
C THR A 64 7.97 -2.70 -20.23
N ASP A 65 7.60 -3.98 -20.14
CA ASP A 65 8.12 -5.04 -21.02
C ASP A 65 7.02 -5.55 -21.96
N THR A 66 7.05 -5.09 -23.21
CA THR A 66 6.06 -5.39 -24.25
C THR A 66 6.41 -6.62 -25.10
N LYS A 67 7.48 -7.36 -24.78
CA LYS A 67 7.91 -8.54 -25.55
C LYS A 67 6.89 -9.69 -25.56
N LYS A 68 5.93 -9.70 -24.62
CA LYS A 68 4.89 -10.73 -24.50
C LYS A 68 3.54 -10.21 -25.00
N THR A 69 2.83 -11.03 -25.77
CA THR A 69 1.45 -10.73 -26.16
C THR A 69 0.50 -10.91 -24.96
N PRO A 70 -0.67 -10.24 -24.92
CA PRO A 70 -1.65 -10.42 -23.85
C PRO A 70 -2.09 -11.88 -23.65
N ILE A 71 -2.23 -12.65 -24.74
CA ILE A 71 -2.57 -14.08 -24.69
C ILE A 71 -1.44 -14.86 -24.02
N LYS A 72 -0.18 -14.60 -24.38
CA LYS A 72 0.97 -15.27 -23.76
C LYS A 72 1.02 -14.98 -22.26
N ARG A 73 0.80 -13.74 -21.83
CA ARG A 73 0.72 -13.39 -20.39
C ARG A 73 -0.41 -14.12 -19.67
N LEU A 74 -1.58 -14.20 -20.29
CA LEU A 74 -2.72 -14.93 -19.71
C LEU A 74 -2.40 -16.43 -19.55
N LEU A 75 -1.76 -17.04 -20.54
CA LEU A 75 -1.34 -18.44 -20.47
C LEU A 75 -0.27 -18.66 -19.40
N GLU A 76 0.73 -17.79 -19.32
CA GLU A 76 1.75 -17.84 -18.27
C GLU A 76 1.10 -17.71 -16.88
N PHE A 77 0.25 -16.71 -16.67
CA PHE A 77 -0.48 -16.54 -15.40
C PHE A 77 -1.35 -17.76 -15.04
N ALA A 78 -1.95 -18.43 -16.03
CA ALA A 78 -2.84 -19.56 -15.80
C ALA A 78 -2.13 -20.91 -15.63
N PHE A 79 -0.96 -21.11 -16.24
CA PHE A 79 -0.33 -22.43 -16.38
C PHE A 79 1.14 -22.48 -15.95
N GLU A 80 1.83 -21.35 -15.87
CA GLU A 80 3.21 -21.31 -15.42
C GLU A 80 3.26 -21.52 -13.90
N LYS A 81 4.21 -22.34 -13.46
CA LYS A 81 4.45 -22.49 -12.03
C LYS A 81 5.14 -21.25 -11.52
N ASP A 82 4.67 -20.84 -10.36
CA ASP A 82 5.33 -19.87 -9.52
C ASP A 82 6.82 -20.19 -9.35
N PRO A 83 7.72 -19.19 -9.53
CA PRO A 83 9.12 -19.39 -9.24
C PRO A 83 9.34 -19.85 -7.79
N GLU A 84 10.33 -20.71 -7.60
CA GLU A 84 10.70 -21.23 -6.28
C GLU A 84 11.10 -20.08 -5.34
N GLY A 85 10.75 -20.19 -4.06
CA GLY A 85 11.06 -19.18 -3.05
C GLY A 85 10.19 -17.92 -3.08
N THR A 86 9.19 -17.81 -3.96
CA THR A 86 8.24 -16.68 -3.97
C THR A 86 7.25 -16.67 -2.80
N VAL A 87 7.03 -17.84 -2.18
CA VAL A 87 6.23 -18.03 -0.96
C VAL A 87 7.06 -18.89 0.00
N PRO A 88 7.22 -18.49 1.27
CA PRO A 88 7.89 -19.33 2.26
C PRO A 88 7.04 -20.57 2.57
N ASP A 89 7.68 -21.73 2.72
CA ASP A 89 7.03 -22.98 3.12
C ASP A 89 6.89 -23.14 4.65
N PHE A 90 7.63 -22.32 5.40
CA PHE A 90 7.58 -22.14 6.85
C PHE A 90 6.77 -20.90 7.29
N ASP A 91 6.54 -20.79 8.60
CA ASP A 91 5.91 -19.62 9.20
C ASP A 91 6.95 -18.50 9.37
N LEU A 92 6.63 -17.30 8.88
CA LEU A 92 7.47 -16.13 9.11
C LEU A 92 7.37 -15.67 10.58
N PRO A 93 8.48 -15.24 11.21
CA PRO A 93 8.47 -14.80 12.59
C PRO A 93 7.64 -13.53 12.75
N SER A 94 6.85 -13.49 13.82
CA SER A 94 6.07 -12.32 14.22
C SER A 94 5.89 -12.30 15.72
N ILE A 95 5.66 -11.11 16.25
CA ILE A 95 5.24 -10.89 17.64
C ILE A 95 3.98 -10.04 17.67
N LYS A 96 3.29 -10.05 18.81
CA LYS A 96 2.07 -9.29 19.01
C LYS A 96 2.28 -8.27 20.13
N THR A 97 2.70 -7.08 19.76
CA THR A 97 2.76 -5.91 20.65
C THR A 97 1.33 -5.54 21.07
N ASP A 98 1.15 -5.27 22.37
CA ASP A 98 -0.14 -4.83 22.90
C ASP A 98 -0.39 -3.35 22.59
N LEU A 99 -1.03 -3.11 21.44
CA LEU A 99 -1.30 -1.76 20.92
C LEU A 99 -2.29 -0.96 21.79
N LYS A 100 -3.09 -1.63 22.64
CA LYS A 100 -4.07 -0.95 23.49
C LYS A 100 -3.44 -0.32 24.73
N ASN A 101 -2.30 -0.88 25.16
CA ASN A 101 -1.62 -0.50 26.39
C ASN A 101 -0.22 0.10 26.13
N LEU A 102 0.01 0.68 24.94
CA LEU A 102 1.19 1.48 24.67
C LEU A 102 1.20 2.72 25.58
N ASP A 103 2.39 3.07 26.08
CA ASP A 103 2.58 4.31 26.83
C ASP A 103 2.34 5.50 25.88
N PRO A 104 1.36 6.39 26.15
CA PRO A 104 1.04 7.51 25.26
C PRO A 104 2.18 8.52 25.07
N SER A 105 3.22 8.49 25.90
CA SER A 105 4.42 9.33 25.78
C SER A 105 5.49 8.75 24.84
N GLU A 106 5.33 7.51 24.38
CA GLU A 106 6.23 6.91 23.40
C GLU A 106 5.81 7.24 21.97
N ASP A 107 6.76 7.67 21.14
CA ASP A 107 6.58 7.75 19.69
C ASP A 107 7.16 6.48 19.04
N VAL A 108 6.25 5.61 18.61
CA VAL A 108 6.55 4.25 18.12
C VAL A 108 5.77 3.89 16.88
N MET A 109 6.37 3.08 16.03
CA MET A 109 5.73 2.45 14.88
C MET A 109 5.73 0.93 15.06
N VAL A 110 4.65 0.28 14.62
CA VAL A 110 4.51 -1.17 14.56
C VAL A 110 4.12 -1.54 13.13
N TRP A 111 4.93 -2.38 12.49
CA TRP A 111 4.68 -2.87 11.13
C TRP A 111 3.90 -4.18 11.14
N PHE A 112 2.82 -4.26 10.36
CA PHE A 112 1.94 -5.43 10.29
C PHE A 112 2.19 -6.32 9.07
N GLY A 113 3.34 -6.16 8.41
CA GLY A 113 3.65 -6.75 7.11
C GLY A 113 3.00 -5.98 5.96
N HIS A 114 3.51 -6.19 4.74
CA HIS A 114 3.12 -5.41 3.55
C HIS A 114 3.29 -3.91 3.80
N SER A 115 2.28 -3.10 3.52
CA SER A 115 2.28 -1.64 3.73
C SER A 115 1.46 -1.18 4.93
N SER A 116 1.00 -2.11 5.78
CA SER A 116 0.17 -1.81 6.94
C SER A 116 1.00 -1.37 8.14
N LEU A 117 0.73 -0.17 8.66
CA LEU A 117 1.48 0.43 9.78
C LEU A 117 0.52 0.95 10.85
N PHE A 118 0.88 0.76 12.12
CA PHE A 118 0.36 1.56 13.23
C PHE A 118 1.46 2.47 13.74
N ILE A 119 1.14 3.73 13.97
CA ILE A 119 2.09 4.77 14.38
C ILE A 119 1.46 5.50 15.56
N GLN A 120 2.15 5.52 16.69
CA GLN A 120 1.89 6.47 17.76
C GLN A 120 2.92 7.58 17.66
N ILE A 121 2.48 8.82 17.43
CA ILE A 121 3.35 9.99 17.23
C ILE A 121 2.69 11.24 17.81
N SER A 122 3.39 11.99 18.66
CA SER A 122 2.84 13.14 19.39
C SER A 122 1.53 12.80 20.12
N GLY A 123 1.46 11.59 20.70
CA GLY A 123 0.27 11.08 21.39
C GLY A 123 -0.94 10.76 20.48
N LYS A 124 -0.81 10.85 19.16
CA LYS A 124 -1.84 10.46 18.17
C LYS A 124 -1.61 9.05 17.68
N LYS A 125 -2.69 8.31 17.47
CA LYS A 125 -2.69 6.96 16.89
C LYS A 125 -3.09 7.02 15.43
N VAL A 126 -2.11 6.85 14.55
CA VAL A 126 -2.25 6.86 13.09
C VAL A 126 -2.18 5.43 12.57
N LEU A 127 -3.18 5.01 11.80
CA LEU A 127 -3.22 3.72 11.12
C LEU A 127 -3.09 3.95 9.62
N VAL A 128 -2.24 3.18 8.94
CA VAL A 128 -1.94 3.36 7.51
C VAL A 128 -2.19 2.06 6.77
N ASP A 129 -2.95 2.13 5.67
CA ASP A 129 -3.23 1.02 4.74
C ASP A 129 -3.50 -0.34 5.43
N PRO A 130 -4.43 -0.43 6.39
CA PRO A 130 -4.57 -1.63 7.21
C PRO A 130 -5.23 -2.77 6.44
N VAL A 131 -4.48 -3.87 6.25
CA VAL A 131 -4.97 -5.12 5.68
C VAL A 131 -4.77 -6.25 6.68
N PHE A 132 -5.88 -6.70 7.27
CA PHE A 132 -5.89 -7.81 8.24
C PHE A 132 -6.65 -9.03 7.71
N SER A 133 -7.20 -8.94 6.51
CA SER A 133 -7.68 -10.10 5.78
C SER A 133 -6.55 -11.06 5.46
N LYS A 134 -6.88 -12.36 5.43
CA LYS A 134 -5.94 -13.45 5.09
C LYS A 134 -5.54 -13.45 3.60
N TYR A 135 -6.07 -12.54 2.81
CA TYR A 135 -5.87 -12.42 1.38
C TYR A 135 -6.04 -10.95 0.96
N ALA A 136 -5.31 -10.53 -0.06
CA ALA A 136 -5.40 -9.18 -0.62
C ALA A 136 -5.98 -9.21 -2.04
N SER A 137 -7.27 -9.55 -2.13
CA SER A 137 -7.98 -9.75 -3.39
C SER A 137 -9.50 -9.73 -3.19
N PRO A 138 -10.33 -9.39 -4.20
CA PRO A 138 -11.77 -9.62 -4.12
C PRO A 138 -12.12 -11.12 -4.06
N VAL A 139 -11.18 -12.01 -4.34
CA VAL A 139 -11.36 -13.46 -4.36
C VAL A 139 -10.58 -14.10 -3.19
N PRO A 140 -11.25 -14.73 -2.20
CA PRO A 140 -10.63 -15.15 -0.92
C PRO A 140 -9.45 -16.12 -0.97
N PHE A 141 -9.22 -16.76 -2.11
CA PHE A 141 -8.19 -17.80 -2.26
C PHE A 141 -6.98 -17.37 -3.09
N THR A 142 -6.97 -16.14 -3.59
CA THR A 142 -5.83 -15.54 -4.31
C THR A 142 -5.10 -14.52 -3.44
N ASN A 143 -3.80 -14.30 -3.67
CA ASN A 143 -2.96 -13.36 -2.91
C ASN A 143 -3.05 -13.59 -1.39
N LYS A 144 -2.90 -14.85 -0.95
CA LYS A 144 -2.97 -15.20 0.47
C LYS A 144 -1.78 -14.64 1.25
N ALA A 145 -2.03 -14.27 2.49
CA ALA A 145 -0.98 -13.90 3.42
C ALA A 145 -0.07 -15.11 3.70
N PHE A 146 1.23 -14.88 3.79
CA PHE A 146 2.20 -15.89 4.22
C PHE A 146 1.90 -16.36 5.63
N LYS A 147 2.21 -17.60 5.94
CA LYS A 147 1.99 -18.14 7.29
C LYS A 147 2.82 -17.35 8.31
N GLY A 148 2.29 -17.21 9.52
CA GLY A 148 2.92 -16.41 10.59
C GLY A 148 2.75 -14.89 10.49
N THR A 149 2.25 -14.33 9.38
CA THR A 149 2.25 -12.87 9.16
C THR A 149 0.96 -12.14 9.57
N ASN A 150 -0.17 -12.84 9.65
CA ASN A 150 -1.48 -12.23 9.93
C ASN A 150 -1.88 -12.40 11.41
N VAL A 151 -1.12 -11.76 12.31
CA VAL A 151 -1.27 -11.90 13.78
C VAL A 151 -2.13 -10.83 14.46
N TYR A 152 -2.55 -9.81 13.72
CA TYR A 152 -3.44 -8.74 14.19
C TYR A 152 -4.81 -8.78 13.49
N ASP A 153 -5.84 -8.38 14.21
CA ASP A 153 -7.18 -8.04 13.73
C ASP A 153 -7.56 -6.64 14.28
N VAL A 154 -8.62 -6.03 13.75
CA VAL A 154 -9.18 -4.75 14.20
C VAL A 154 -9.52 -4.73 15.69
N ASP A 155 -9.85 -5.89 16.27
CA ASP A 155 -10.15 -5.98 17.71
C ASP A 155 -8.91 -5.82 18.58
N ASP A 156 -7.70 -5.96 18.02
CA ASP A 156 -6.44 -5.71 18.73
C ASP A 156 -6.09 -4.22 18.76
N LEU A 157 -6.75 -3.38 17.95
CA LEU A 157 -6.45 -1.96 17.85
C LEU A 157 -7.13 -1.13 18.96
N PRO A 158 -6.44 -0.10 19.48
CA PRO A 158 -7.09 0.96 20.25
C PRO A 158 -8.05 1.79 19.36
N GLU A 159 -8.65 2.82 19.94
CA GLU A 159 -9.24 3.90 19.13
C GLU A 159 -8.15 4.56 18.28
N ILE A 160 -8.51 4.92 17.04
CA ILE A 160 -7.62 5.44 16.01
C ILE A 160 -7.99 6.89 15.74
N ASP A 161 -7.04 7.80 15.95
CA ASP A 161 -7.25 9.23 15.71
C ASP A 161 -7.31 9.52 14.20
N ILE A 162 -6.40 8.89 13.43
CA ILE A 162 -6.24 9.15 12.01
C ILE A 162 -6.06 7.82 11.27
N LEU A 163 -6.89 7.58 10.26
CA LEU A 163 -6.66 6.53 9.27
C LEU A 163 -6.18 7.18 7.97
N LEU A 164 -5.03 6.75 7.48
CA LEU A 164 -4.48 7.14 6.18
C LEU A 164 -4.65 6.00 5.20
N ILE A 165 -5.17 6.30 4.01
CA ILE A 165 -5.17 5.38 2.88
C ILE A 165 -4.37 6.01 1.75
N THR A 166 -3.42 5.28 1.16
CA THR A 166 -2.58 5.79 0.06
C THR A 166 -3.27 5.67 -1.29
N HIS A 167 -3.97 4.58 -1.55
CA HIS A 167 -4.71 4.33 -2.80
C HIS A 167 -5.73 3.19 -2.65
N ASP A 168 -6.47 2.88 -3.71
CA ASP A 168 -7.64 1.98 -3.65
C ASP A 168 -7.36 0.50 -3.98
N HIS A 169 -6.11 0.05 -4.09
CA HIS A 169 -5.86 -1.38 -4.35
C HIS A 169 -6.24 -2.27 -3.15
N TYR A 170 -6.47 -3.55 -3.40
CA TYR A 170 -7.01 -4.49 -2.40
C TYR A 170 -6.04 -4.78 -1.25
N ASP A 171 -4.74 -4.63 -1.49
CA ASP A 171 -3.64 -4.80 -0.54
C ASP A 171 -3.30 -3.52 0.23
N HIS A 172 -4.02 -2.42 0.01
CA HIS A 172 -3.93 -1.17 0.76
C HIS A 172 -5.27 -0.72 1.34
N LEU A 173 -6.37 -1.05 0.66
CA LEU A 173 -7.74 -0.75 1.06
C LEU A 173 -8.58 -2.04 1.15
N ASP A 174 -8.50 -2.69 2.31
CA ASP A 174 -9.14 -3.97 2.57
C ASP A 174 -10.58 -3.81 3.08
N TYR A 175 -11.57 -4.25 2.30
CA TYR A 175 -12.99 -4.02 2.62
C TYR A 175 -13.42 -4.58 4.00
N PRO A 176 -13.12 -5.84 4.37
CA PRO A 176 -13.45 -6.37 5.70
C PRO A 176 -12.83 -5.56 6.83
N THR A 177 -11.53 -5.25 6.77
CA THR A 177 -10.84 -4.45 7.79
C THR A 177 -11.43 -3.06 7.91
N ILE A 178 -11.56 -2.33 6.80
CA ILE A 178 -12.08 -0.96 6.79
C ILE A 178 -13.52 -0.91 7.29
N LYS A 179 -14.37 -1.87 6.90
CA LYS A 179 -15.74 -1.94 7.41
C LYS A 179 -15.79 -2.14 8.93
N LYS A 180 -14.91 -2.99 9.48
CA LYS A 180 -14.85 -3.27 10.92
C LYS A 180 -14.26 -2.09 11.71
N LEU A 181 -13.38 -1.29 11.10
CA LEU A 181 -12.77 -0.08 11.68
C LEU A 181 -13.71 1.13 11.79
N LYS A 182 -14.83 1.15 11.06
CA LYS A 182 -15.69 2.34 10.90
C LYS A 182 -15.98 3.13 12.19
N ASN A 183 -16.23 2.43 13.30
CA ASN A 183 -16.60 3.06 14.57
C ASN A 183 -15.40 3.36 15.49
N LYS A 184 -14.20 2.88 15.15
CA LYS A 184 -12.95 3.09 15.89
C LYS A 184 -12.11 4.25 15.38
N VAL A 185 -12.46 4.80 14.22
CA VAL A 185 -11.69 5.85 13.53
C VAL A 185 -12.35 7.21 13.74
N ALA A 186 -11.59 8.18 14.24
CA ALA A 186 -12.05 9.55 14.44
C ALA A 186 -12.02 10.35 13.12
N LYS A 187 -10.88 10.37 12.43
CA LYS A 187 -10.68 11.03 11.14
C LYS A 187 -10.06 10.07 10.12
N ILE A 188 -10.47 10.16 8.87
CA ILE A 188 -9.86 9.41 7.77
C ILE A 188 -9.44 10.37 6.65
N ILE A 189 -8.20 10.25 6.19
CA ILE A 189 -7.62 11.05 5.11
C ILE A 189 -7.34 10.10 3.95
N VAL A 190 -7.93 10.40 2.80
CA VAL A 190 -7.83 9.57 1.60
C VAL A 190 -7.66 10.41 0.34
N PRO A 191 -7.03 9.88 -0.72
CA PRO A 191 -6.99 10.52 -2.02
C PRO A 191 -8.39 10.80 -2.58
N LEU A 192 -8.50 11.81 -3.42
CA LEU A 192 -9.71 12.09 -4.19
C LEU A 192 -10.29 10.82 -4.84
N GLY A 193 -11.59 10.60 -4.66
CA GLY A 193 -12.34 9.49 -5.23
C GLY A 193 -12.32 8.19 -4.42
N VAL A 194 -11.35 7.99 -3.52
CA VAL A 194 -11.35 6.85 -2.57
C VAL A 194 -12.50 6.97 -1.57
N ASP A 195 -12.92 8.20 -1.25
CA ASP A 195 -14.05 8.51 -0.39
C ASP A 195 -15.36 7.82 -0.86
N ALA A 196 -15.54 7.64 -2.16
CA ALA A 196 -16.70 6.94 -2.71
C ALA A 196 -16.83 5.50 -2.17
N HIS A 197 -15.72 4.80 -2.00
CA HIS A 197 -15.69 3.46 -1.41
C HIS A 197 -16.14 3.50 0.05
N LEU A 198 -15.58 4.43 0.84
CA LEU A 198 -15.88 4.59 2.26
C LEU A 198 -17.35 4.94 2.49
N LEU A 199 -17.90 5.87 1.69
CA LEU A 199 -19.31 6.26 1.73
C LEU A 199 -20.21 5.06 1.40
N ARG A 200 -19.86 4.27 0.37
CA ARG A 200 -20.57 3.01 0.05
C ARG A 200 -20.52 2.02 1.20
N TRP A 201 -19.42 1.97 1.95
CA TRP A 201 -19.24 1.11 3.12
C TRP A 201 -19.83 1.71 4.40
N GLY A 202 -20.46 2.88 4.29
CA GLY A 202 -21.27 3.51 5.32
C GLY A 202 -20.50 4.42 6.26
N TYR A 203 -19.26 4.83 5.95
CA TYR A 203 -18.57 5.85 6.73
C TYR A 203 -19.35 7.17 6.75
N ASP A 204 -19.25 7.89 7.86
CA ASP A 204 -19.76 9.25 7.94
C ASP A 204 -18.88 10.17 7.08
N LYS A 205 -19.52 10.93 6.20
CA LYS A 205 -18.86 11.91 5.33
C LYS A 205 -18.05 12.94 6.12
N ASP A 206 -18.50 13.29 7.34
CA ASP A 206 -17.90 14.36 8.13
C ASP A 206 -16.57 13.91 8.76
N LYS A 207 -16.30 12.60 8.78
CA LYS A 207 -15.01 12.04 9.17
C LYS A 207 -13.99 11.98 8.02
N ILE A 208 -14.44 12.12 6.76
CA ILE A 208 -13.61 11.89 5.57
C ILE A 208 -13.03 13.21 5.08
N THR A 209 -11.69 13.29 5.05
CA THR A 209 -10.93 14.34 4.39
C THR A 209 -10.37 13.79 3.08
N THR A 210 -10.78 14.35 1.95
CA THR A 210 -10.25 14.01 0.64
C THR A 210 -9.09 14.94 0.28
N VAL A 211 -7.98 14.40 -0.20
CA VAL A 211 -6.77 15.16 -0.57
C VAL A 211 -6.34 14.91 -2.01
N ASP A 212 -5.74 15.92 -2.63
CA ASP A 212 -4.98 15.85 -3.87
C ASP A 212 -3.46 15.94 -3.58
N TRP A 213 -2.61 15.77 -4.58
CA TRP A 213 -1.18 16.05 -4.44
C TRP A 213 -0.93 17.51 -4.08
N ASP A 214 0.04 17.69 -3.19
CA ASP A 214 0.50 18.94 -2.61
C ASP A 214 -0.39 19.53 -1.51
N ASP A 215 -1.52 18.88 -1.18
CA ASP A 215 -2.40 19.29 -0.08
C ASP A 215 -1.71 19.12 1.29
N GLU A 216 -2.03 20.04 2.21
CA GLU A 216 -1.66 19.99 3.63
C GLU A 216 -2.91 19.79 4.48
N VAL A 217 -2.85 18.85 5.43
CA VAL A 217 -3.85 18.65 6.47
C VAL A 217 -3.20 18.89 7.83
N VAL A 218 -3.53 20.01 8.45
CA VAL A 218 -3.15 20.29 9.84
C VAL A 218 -4.03 19.47 10.78
N ILE A 219 -3.40 18.67 11.64
CA ILE A 219 -4.10 17.87 12.66
C ILE A 219 -4.22 18.68 13.94
N ASP A 220 -3.11 19.24 14.41
CA ASP A 220 -3.00 20.16 15.53
C ASP A 220 -1.68 20.94 15.44
N ASP A 221 -1.29 21.63 16.52
CA ASP A 221 -0.07 22.45 16.57
C ASP A 221 1.24 21.65 16.43
N ASN A 222 1.20 20.34 16.67
CA ASN A 222 2.36 19.47 16.67
C ASN A 222 2.42 18.54 15.46
N LEU A 223 1.30 18.29 14.77
CA LEU A 223 1.25 17.31 13.70
C LEU A 223 0.59 17.85 12.42
N LYS A 224 1.29 17.71 11.30
CA LYS A 224 0.80 17.99 9.95
C LYS A 224 0.98 16.79 9.04
N ILE A 225 0.09 16.64 8.08
CA ILE A 225 0.15 15.57 7.08
C ILE A 225 0.08 16.20 5.70
N TYR A 226 1.09 15.94 4.87
CA TYR A 226 1.12 16.35 3.48
C TYR A 226 0.76 15.16 2.60
N ALA A 227 -0.15 15.35 1.66
CA ALA A 227 -0.41 14.40 0.59
C ALA A 227 0.52 14.74 -0.58
N LEU A 228 1.41 13.82 -0.91
CA LEU A 228 2.47 14.01 -1.89
C LEU A 228 2.25 13.09 -3.09
N GLU A 229 2.94 13.43 -4.18
CA GLU A 229 2.88 12.63 -5.39
C GLU A 229 3.42 11.21 -5.17
N ALA A 230 2.73 10.23 -5.75
CA ALA A 230 3.24 8.89 -5.97
C ALA A 230 3.11 8.55 -7.46
N ARG A 231 4.04 7.75 -7.99
CA ARG A 231 4.01 7.31 -9.39
C ARG A 231 3.41 5.92 -9.48
N HIS A 232 2.08 5.84 -9.55
CA HIS A 232 1.33 4.58 -9.51
C HIS A 232 0.04 4.65 -10.34
N PHE A 233 -0.96 3.84 -9.99
CA PHE A 233 -2.29 3.85 -10.58
C PHE A 233 -3.33 3.42 -9.54
N SER A 234 -4.61 3.46 -9.91
CA SER A 234 -5.71 2.97 -9.08
C SER A 234 -6.69 2.10 -9.87
N GLY A 235 -7.52 1.36 -9.15
CA GLY A 235 -8.66 0.64 -9.69
C GLY A 235 -8.94 -0.69 -8.99
N ARG A 236 -10.22 -0.98 -8.80
CA ARG A 236 -10.71 -2.22 -8.18
C ARG A 236 -11.45 -3.15 -9.13
N SER A 237 -11.72 -2.73 -10.37
CA SER A 237 -12.40 -3.52 -11.40
C SER A 237 -11.81 -3.27 -12.79
N PHE A 238 -12.27 -4.04 -13.80
CA PHE A 238 -11.74 -3.96 -15.16
C PHE A 238 -12.07 -2.66 -15.91
N PHE A 239 -13.04 -1.87 -15.44
CA PHE A 239 -13.60 -0.73 -16.19
C PHE A 239 -13.39 0.63 -15.51
N ASN A 240 -12.73 0.67 -14.36
CA ASN A 240 -12.66 1.87 -13.52
C ASN A 240 -11.24 2.20 -13.07
N ARG A 241 -10.28 2.00 -13.97
CA ARG A 241 -8.91 2.41 -13.71
C ARG A 241 -8.83 3.92 -13.51
N ASN A 242 -7.97 4.35 -12.61
CA ASN A 242 -7.60 5.75 -12.41
C ASN A 242 -8.79 6.68 -12.13
N GLN A 243 -9.88 6.16 -11.55
CA GLN A 243 -11.05 6.96 -11.15
C GLN A 243 -10.90 7.57 -9.75
N SER A 244 -9.95 7.08 -8.97
CA SER A 244 -9.48 7.69 -7.73
C SER A 244 -7.98 8.00 -7.81
N LEU A 245 -7.51 8.95 -7.03
CA LEU A 245 -6.11 9.30 -6.94
C LEU A 245 -5.34 8.29 -6.08
N TRP A 246 -4.00 8.33 -6.17
CA TRP A 246 -3.03 7.64 -5.32
C TRP A 246 -2.04 8.67 -4.78
N VAL A 247 -1.60 8.54 -3.53
CA VAL A 247 -0.68 9.50 -2.89
C VAL A 247 0.39 8.79 -2.06
N SER A 248 1.51 9.47 -1.85
CA SER A 248 2.38 9.24 -0.70
C SER A 248 2.02 10.23 0.41
N TYR A 249 2.43 9.97 1.65
CA TYR A 249 2.22 10.91 2.77
C TYR A 249 3.54 11.31 3.40
N LEU A 250 3.63 12.57 3.83
CA LEU A 250 4.66 13.03 4.76
C LEU A 250 3.99 13.50 6.04
N ILE A 251 4.30 12.85 7.14
CA ILE A 251 3.90 13.27 8.48
C ILE A 251 5.03 14.16 9.02
N GLU A 252 4.72 15.43 9.26
CA GLU A 252 5.64 16.37 9.90
C GLU A 252 5.21 16.56 11.36
N GLU A 253 6.11 16.22 12.26
CA GLU A 253 5.94 16.38 13.70
C GLU A 253 6.85 17.47 14.23
N LYS A 254 6.29 18.39 15.01
CA LYS A 254 7.02 19.43 15.71
C LYS A 254 7.40 18.98 17.12
N ILE A 255 8.66 18.62 17.31
CA ILE A 255 9.22 18.16 18.59
C ILE A 255 10.48 18.95 18.94
N ASN A 256 10.59 19.46 20.16
CA ASN A 256 11.75 20.22 20.65
C ASN A 256 12.20 21.36 19.71
N ASN A 257 11.25 22.12 19.15
CA ASN A 257 11.46 23.19 18.15
C ASN A 257 12.15 22.71 16.85
N LYS A 258 12.04 21.43 16.52
CA LYS A 258 12.49 20.83 15.25
C LYS A 258 11.32 20.13 14.58
N ASN A 259 11.40 20.01 13.26
CA ASN A 259 10.43 19.26 12.46
C ASN A 259 11.01 17.90 12.12
N TYR A 260 10.50 16.86 12.79
CA TYR A 260 10.76 15.46 12.45
C TYR A 260 9.87 15.04 11.29
N LYS A 261 10.45 14.34 10.31
CA LYS A 261 9.77 14.02 9.04
C LYS A 261 9.71 12.53 8.78
N LEU A 262 8.49 12.00 8.81
CA LEU A 262 8.17 10.62 8.52
C LEU A 262 7.48 10.50 7.16
N PHE A 263 8.20 9.96 6.17
CA PHE A 263 7.67 9.72 4.84
C PHE A 263 7.08 8.31 4.71
N LEU A 264 5.90 8.20 4.10
CA LEU A 264 5.18 6.97 3.82
C LEU A 264 4.96 6.92 2.31
N SER A 265 5.66 6.03 1.60
CA SER A 265 5.65 6.07 0.14
C SER A 265 4.32 5.68 -0.50
N GLY A 266 3.51 4.87 0.19
CA GLY A 266 2.52 4.03 -0.49
C GLY A 266 3.22 3.17 -1.53
N ASP A 267 2.56 2.95 -2.66
CA ASP A 267 3.18 2.33 -3.83
C ASP A 267 3.58 3.39 -4.85
N GLY A 268 4.70 3.17 -5.51
CA GLY A 268 5.09 3.91 -6.69
C GLY A 268 6.53 3.65 -7.13
N GLY A 269 6.76 3.77 -8.42
CA GLY A 269 8.10 3.66 -9.00
C GLY A 269 8.95 4.91 -8.74
N TYR A 270 10.25 4.79 -8.97
CA TYR A 270 11.19 5.91 -8.83
C TYR A 270 10.93 7.02 -9.86
N SER A 271 11.17 8.27 -9.44
CA SER A 271 11.06 9.46 -10.28
C SER A 271 11.81 10.65 -9.67
N GLY A 272 11.90 11.76 -10.41
CA GLY A 272 12.58 12.98 -9.94
C GLY A 272 11.97 13.62 -8.69
N ARG A 273 10.71 13.29 -8.37
CA ARG A 273 9.93 13.84 -7.26
C ARG A 273 10.61 13.74 -5.89
N PHE A 274 11.45 12.72 -5.68
CA PHE A 274 12.14 12.53 -4.41
C PHE A 274 13.14 13.67 -4.11
N LYS A 275 13.78 14.22 -5.14
CA LYS A 275 14.63 15.42 -5.01
C LYS A 275 13.78 16.66 -4.71
N GLU A 276 12.62 16.79 -5.34
CA GLU A 276 11.68 17.88 -5.07
C GLU A 276 11.16 17.84 -3.63
N PHE A 277 10.93 16.64 -3.08
CA PHE A 277 10.55 16.47 -1.67
C PHE A 277 11.66 16.93 -0.74
N LYS A 278 12.93 16.59 -1.04
CA LYS A 278 14.09 17.11 -0.31
C LYS A 278 14.18 18.63 -0.36
N GLU A 279 13.99 19.23 -1.54
CA GLU A 279 14.01 20.68 -1.70
C GLU A 279 12.90 21.37 -0.90
N ARG A 280 11.70 20.79 -0.88
CA ARG A 280 10.55 21.34 -0.16
C ARG A 280 10.62 21.17 1.35
N PHE A 281 11.06 20.02 1.83
CA PHE A 281 10.95 19.62 3.24
C PHE A 281 12.30 19.49 3.96
N GLY A 282 13.42 19.56 3.25
CA GLY A 282 14.73 19.24 3.81
C GLY A 282 14.89 17.73 4.02
N LYS A 283 15.81 17.34 4.91
CA LYS A 283 16.09 15.91 5.15
C LYS A 283 14.86 15.18 5.70
N ILE A 284 14.75 13.91 5.37
CA ILE A 284 13.71 13.01 5.89
C ILE A 284 14.30 12.16 7.01
N ASP A 285 13.76 12.24 8.22
CA ASP A 285 14.33 11.53 9.37
C ASP A 285 13.99 10.04 9.35
N PHE A 286 12.82 9.69 8.81
CA PHE A 286 12.36 8.30 8.67
C PHE A 286 11.55 8.14 7.39
N ALA A 287 11.78 7.07 6.65
CA ALA A 287 10.96 6.69 5.51
C ALA A 287 10.51 5.23 5.61
N ALA A 288 9.20 4.99 5.55
CA ALA A 288 8.64 3.69 5.24
C ALA A 288 8.37 3.63 3.73
N MET A 289 9.21 2.90 3.00
CA MET A 289 9.20 2.88 1.53
C MET A 289 8.91 1.51 0.96
N GLU A 290 8.07 1.44 -0.07
CA GLU A 290 7.82 0.20 -0.79
C GLU A 290 9.13 -0.39 -1.31
N SER A 291 9.37 -1.65 -0.97
CA SER A 291 10.46 -2.44 -1.52
C SER A 291 9.97 -3.88 -1.57
N GLY A 292 9.34 -4.20 -2.69
CA GLY A 292 8.66 -5.46 -2.88
C GLY A 292 7.66 -5.34 -4.02
N GLN A 293 7.21 -6.47 -4.52
CA GLN A 293 6.29 -6.59 -5.65
C GLN A 293 6.79 -5.94 -6.96
N TYR A 294 8.08 -5.60 -7.05
CA TYR A 294 8.68 -5.11 -8.29
C TYR A 294 8.82 -6.23 -9.33
N ASN A 295 8.75 -5.84 -10.58
CA ASN A 295 9.10 -6.69 -11.71
C ASN A 295 9.60 -5.81 -12.85
N LYS A 296 10.34 -6.42 -13.78
CA LYS A 296 10.74 -5.76 -15.01
C LYS A 296 9.53 -5.34 -15.87
N GLU A 297 8.42 -6.07 -15.79
CA GLU A 297 7.21 -5.78 -16.60
C GLU A 297 6.43 -4.54 -16.14
N TRP A 298 6.68 -4.00 -14.93
CA TRP A 298 5.99 -2.82 -14.40
C TRP A 298 6.92 -1.92 -13.56
N SER A 299 8.18 -1.79 -13.98
CA SER A 299 9.23 -1.14 -13.18
C SER A 299 9.06 0.37 -12.98
N LEU A 300 8.11 1.02 -13.67
CA LEU A 300 7.82 2.44 -13.48
C LEU A 300 6.83 2.71 -12.34
N ILE A 301 6.19 1.67 -11.79
CA ILE A 301 5.17 1.81 -10.75
C ILE A 301 5.46 1.01 -9.48
N HIS A 302 6.47 0.14 -9.48
CA HIS A 302 7.01 -0.47 -8.27
C HIS A 302 8.53 -0.41 -8.29
N SER A 303 9.10 0.07 -7.20
CA SER A 303 10.52 0.36 -7.07
C SER A 303 11.31 -0.89 -6.71
N LYS A 304 12.42 -1.13 -7.40
CA LYS A 304 13.38 -2.16 -6.97
C LYS A 304 14.19 -1.67 -5.76
N PRO A 305 14.87 -2.55 -5.02
CA PRO A 305 15.76 -2.17 -3.92
C PRO A 305 16.76 -1.06 -4.28
N GLU A 306 17.31 -1.06 -5.50
CA GLU A 306 18.21 -0.01 -5.99
C GLU A 306 17.50 1.34 -6.15
N ASP A 307 16.28 1.31 -6.69
CA ASP A 307 15.44 2.51 -6.86
C ASP A 307 15.06 3.11 -5.49
N VAL A 308 14.79 2.25 -4.50
CA VAL A 308 14.51 2.66 -3.12
C VAL A 308 15.74 3.27 -2.46
N LEU A 309 16.92 2.69 -2.66
CA LEU A 309 18.16 3.29 -2.19
C LEU A 309 18.39 4.67 -2.82
N MET A 310 18.22 4.79 -4.14
CA MET A 310 18.35 6.06 -4.85
C MET A 310 17.35 7.11 -4.33
N ALA A 311 16.08 6.74 -4.17
CA ALA A 311 15.06 7.63 -3.59
C ALA A 311 15.43 8.07 -2.17
N SER A 312 15.93 7.14 -1.35
CA SER A 312 16.37 7.41 0.02
C SER A 312 17.56 8.37 0.05
N GLN A 313 18.50 8.22 -0.87
CA GLN A 313 19.64 9.14 -1.02
C GLN A 313 19.19 10.52 -1.50
N ASP A 314 18.29 10.59 -2.49
CA ASP A 314 17.74 11.85 -3.02
C ASP A 314 16.97 12.64 -1.95
N MET A 315 16.30 11.94 -1.03
CA MET A 315 15.60 12.54 0.12
C MET A 315 16.50 12.78 1.35
N GLU A 316 17.75 12.31 1.33
CA GLU A 316 18.63 12.21 2.50
C GLU A 316 17.93 11.57 3.71
N VAL A 317 17.34 10.39 3.49
CA VAL A 317 16.69 9.58 4.53
C VAL A 317 17.71 9.11 5.56
N GLU A 318 17.41 9.27 6.84
CA GLU A 318 18.26 8.74 7.93
C GLU A 318 17.89 7.28 8.28
N ASN A 319 16.61 7.00 8.50
CA ASN A 319 16.12 5.66 8.83
C ASN A 319 15.18 5.13 7.74
N LEU A 320 15.47 3.96 7.18
CA LEU A 320 14.69 3.35 6.10
C LEU A 320 14.04 2.04 6.56
N LEU A 321 12.72 2.01 6.58
CA LEU A 321 11.92 0.79 6.77
C LEU A 321 11.38 0.31 5.42
N PRO A 322 11.83 -0.83 4.86
CA PRO A 322 11.25 -1.39 3.66
C PRO A 322 9.88 -2.03 3.96
N ILE A 323 8.85 -1.54 3.30
CA ILE A 323 7.47 -2.07 3.35
C ILE A 323 7.09 -2.73 2.01
N HIS A 324 5.83 -3.11 1.84
CA HIS A 324 5.31 -3.79 0.62
C HIS A 324 5.91 -5.20 0.38
N ASN A 325 6.51 -5.80 1.41
CA ASN A 325 7.12 -7.13 1.41
C ASN A 325 6.64 -8.00 2.59
N SER A 326 7.14 -9.25 2.64
CA SER A 326 6.98 -10.20 3.76
C SER A 326 5.56 -10.57 4.19
N LYS A 327 4.53 -10.33 3.37
CA LYS A 327 3.15 -10.71 3.70
C LYS A 327 2.39 -11.34 2.54
N PHE A 328 2.41 -10.73 1.37
CA PHE A 328 1.72 -11.24 0.19
C PHE A 328 2.71 -11.51 -0.94
N LYS A 329 2.35 -12.46 -1.81
CA LYS A 329 3.02 -12.64 -3.09
C LYS A 329 2.19 -11.95 -4.17
N LEU A 330 2.69 -10.82 -4.66
CA LEU A 330 2.11 -10.06 -5.78
C LEU A 330 3.11 -9.89 -6.95
N SER A 331 4.31 -10.46 -6.83
CA SER A 331 5.32 -10.54 -7.89
C SER A 331 6.12 -11.86 -7.81
N ASN A 332 7.12 -11.97 -8.69
CA ASN A 332 7.90 -13.18 -8.97
C ASN A 332 9.30 -13.19 -8.33
N HIS A 333 9.68 -12.18 -7.55
CA HIS A 333 10.92 -12.24 -6.74
C HIS A 333 10.71 -13.14 -5.52
N THR A 334 11.80 -13.69 -4.95
CA THR A 334 11.68 -14.48 -3.70
C THR A 334 11.18 -13.60 -2.56
N TRP A 335 10.50 -14.19 -1.58
CA TRP A 335 9.83 -13.43 -0.50
C TRP A 335 10.80 -12.56 0.32
N ASP A 336 12.08 -12.93 0.36
CA ASP A 336 13.18 -12.30 1.09
C ASP A 336 14.13 -11.46 0.21
N ASP A 337 13.97 -11.46 -1.12
CA ASP A 337 14.81 -10.69 -2.05
C ASP A 337 14.89 -9.20 -1.68
N PRO A 338 13.79 -8.51 -1.32
CA PRO A 338 13.87 -7.09 -0.99
C PRO A 338 14.72 -6.81 0.25
N LEU A 339 14.61 -7.67 1.28
CA LEU A 339 15.35 -7.54 2.54
C LEU A 339 16.84 -7.79 2.32
N LYS A 340 17.18 -8.90 1.64
CA LYS A 340 18.58 -9.27 1.32
C LYS A 340 19.28 -8.19 0.51
N ARG A 341 18.61 -7.67 -0.53
CA ARG A 341 19.20 -6.69 -1.43
C ARG A 341 19.35 -5.32 -0.77
N LEU A 342 18.36 -4.85 -0.02
CA LEU A 342 18.51 -3.58 0.71
C LEU A 342 19.56 -3.67 1.82
N ASP A 343 19.66 -4.80 2.53
CA ASP A 343 20.74 -5.00 3.50
C ASP A 343 22.12 -4.86 2.85
N GLU A 344 22.34 -5.50 1.70
CA GLU A 344 23.60 -5.37 0.97
C GLU A 344 23.85 -3.94 0.46
N LEU A 345 22.83 -3.32 -0.15
CA LEU A 345 22.92 -2.00 -0.74
C LEU A 345 23.19 -0.89 0.28
N THR A 346 22.70 -1.03 1.52
CA THR A 346 22.81 0.00 2.56
C THR A 346 24.11 -0.06 3.38
N LYS A 347 24.87 -1.17 3.35
CA LYS A 347 26.12 -1.37 4.13
C LYS A 347 27.15 -0.24 4.01
N ASN A 348 27.27 0.36 2.83
CA ASN A 348 28.25 1.41 2.55
C ASN A 348 27.63 2.81 2.47
N THR A 349 26.52 3.02 3.17
CA THR A 349 25.77 4.27 3.18
C THR A 349 25.52 4.75 4.60
N ASN A 350 25.10 6.00 4.76
CA ASN A 350 24.69 6.54 6.07
C ASN A 350 23.21 6.21 6.42
N ILE A 351 22.50 5.48 5.56
CA ILE A 351 21.10 5.12 5.76
C ILE A 351 21.04 3.94 6.73
N LYS A 352 20.32 4.10 7.84
CA LYS A 352 20.07 3.04 8.81
C LYS A 352 18.88 2.20 8.33
N LEU A 353 19.14 1.00 7.83
CA LEU A 353 18.09 0.06 7.45
C LEU A 353 17.42 -0.52 8.71
N LEU A 354 16.10 -0.43 8.78
CA LEU A 354 15.28 -0.96 9.86
C LEU A 354 14.56 -2.21 9.40
N THR A 355 14.80 -3.34 10.06
CA THR A 355 14.21 -4.63 9.67
C THR A 355 13.53 -5.34 10.83
N PRO A 356 12.50 -4.72 11.46
CA PRO A 356 11.73 -5.39 12.51
C PRO A 356 11.08 -6.67 11.98
N ILE A 357 10.84 -7.65 12.85
CA ILE A 357 9.83 -8.68 12.54
C ILE A 357 8.43 -8.05 12.61
N ILE A 358 7.45 -8.70 12.00
CA ILE A 358 6.06 -8.23 12.04
C ILE A 358 5.61 -8.09 13.50
N GLY A 359 5.10 -6.90 13.84
CA GLY A 359 4.58 -6.56 15.16
C GLY A 359 5.62 -6.08 16.18
N GLU A 360 6.91 -6.02 15.84
CA GLU A 360 7.95 -5.45 16.70
C GLU A 360 7.88 -3.92 16.74
N LYS A 361 8.16 -3.33 17.92
CA LYS A 361 8.16 -1.87 18.09
C LYS A 361 9.40 -1.26 17.45
N ILE A 362 9.19 -0.17 16.73
CA ILE A 362 10.22 0.71 16.18
C ILE A 362 10.06 2.06 16.87
N TYR A 363 11.09 2.57 17.53
CA TYR A 363 11.05 3.90 18.15
C TYR A 363 11.38 4.98 17.11
N LEU A 364 10.58 6.04 17.01
CA LEU A 364 10.78 7.08 15.98
C LEU A 364 11.96 8.03 16.32
N HIS A 365 12.15 8.35 17.61
CA HIS A 365 13.16 9.33 18.06
C HIS A 365 14.32 8.71 18.86
N LYS A 366 14.50 7.39 18.74
CA LYS A 366 15.56 6.64 19.43
C LYS A 366 16.25 5.72 18.45
N GLU A 367 17.46 5.30 18.80
CA GLU A 367 18.14 4.27 18.02
C GLU A 367 17.39 2.94 18.11
N ASN A 368 17.32 2.24 16.98
CA ASN A 368 16.76 0.91 16.87
C ASN A 368 17.85 -0.06 16.45
N SER A 369 17.70 -1.33 16.84
CA SER A 369 18.56 -2.41 16.41
C SER A 369 17.68 -3.62 16.14
N PHE A 370 17.76 -4.17 14.94
CA PHE A 370 16.97 -5.33 14.52
C PHE A 370 17.88 -6.45 14.04
N SER A 371 17.41 -7.69 14.18
CA SER A 371 18.10 -8.85 13.64
C SER A 371 17.82 -9.02 12.14
N LYS A 372 18.72 -9.70 11.43
CA LYS A 372 18.46 -10.20 10.07
C LYS A 372 17.61 -11.45 10.11
N TRP A 373 16.37 -11.30 10.53
CA TRP A 373 15.48 -12.42 10.86
C TRP A 373 15.22 -13.34 9.67
N TRP A 374 15.42 -12.88 8.42
CA TRP A 374 15.29 -13.69 7.21
C TRP A 374 16.44 -14.68 6.95
N GLU A 375 17.59 -14.54 7.62
CA GLU A 375 18.76 -15.40 7.36
C GLU A 375 18.74 -16.73 8.13
N ASN A 376 17.90 -16.86 9.17
CA ASN A 376 17.99 -17.98 10.13
C ASN A 376 16.65 -18.72 10.36
N ILE A 377 15.75 -18.72 9.36
CA ILE A 377 14.40 -19.30 9.53
C ILE A 377 14.36 -20.81 9.27
N GLU A 378 15.27 -21.34 8.45
CA GLU A 378 15.28 -22.77 8.05
C GLU A 378 15.75 -23.74 9.16
N ASN A 379 16.23 -23.25 10.30
CA ASN A 379 16.84 -24.04 11.38
C ASN A 379 16.01 -24.14 12.68
N LYS A 380 14.69 -23.86 12.64
CA LYS A 380 13.83 -23.93 13.83
C LYS A 380 12.63 -24.85 13.71
#